data_AF-A0A1F4JJ99-F1
#
_entry.id   AF-A0A1F4JJ99-F1
#
_cell.length_a   1.000
_cell.length_b   1.000
_cell.length_c   1.000
_cell.angle_alpha   90.00
_cell.angle_beta   90.00
_cell.angle_gamma   90.00
#
_symmetry.space_group_name_H-M   'P 1'
#
loop_
_entity.id
_entity.type
_entity.pdbx_description
1 polymer ?
#
loop_
_entity_poly.entity_id
_entity_poly.type
_entity_poly.pdbx_seq_one_letter_code
_entity_poly.pdbx_strand_id
1 'polypeptide(L)'
;MKIWDADIYRDGGSYGFCFDSDDGNWYEFFLQTRAFEVSATESHHPPVIYLESVNSKQAVRALSWAEAKTFVAPLHYENKRFAELVSIVENEGRKALK
;
A
#
# COMPACT_ATOMS: atom_id res chain seq x y z
N MET A 1 12.69 10.46 2.18
CA MET A 1 11.23 10.16 2.16
C MET A 1 10.60 10.36 3.53
N LYS A 2 9.57 11.21 3.60
CA LYS A 2 8.79 11.46 4.83
C LYS A 2 7.38 10.91 4.65
N ILE A 3 6.90 10.11 5.60
CA ILE A 3 5.52 9.60 5.61
C ILE A 3 4.67 10.56 6.45
N TRP A 4 3.51 10.95 5.91
CA TRP A 4 2.59 11.87 6.58
C TRP A 4 1.49 11.15 7.31
N ASP A 5 0.94 10.12 6.68
CA ASP A 5 -0.21 9.38 7.16
C ASP A 5 -0.22 7.97 6.57
N ALA A 6 -0.85 7.05 7.30
CA ALA A 6 -1.12 5.69 6.87
C ALA A 6 -2.47 5.26 7.45
N ASP A 7 -3.38 4.80 6.59
CA ASP A 7 -4.74 4.45 7.01
C ASP A 7 -5.34 3.28 6.21
N ILE A 8 -6.47 2.77 6.70
CA ILE A 8 -7.36 1.86 6.00
C ILE A 8 -8.47 2.68 5.33
N TYR A 9 -8.66 2.48 4.03
CA TYR A 9 -9.61 3.24 3.26
C TYR A 9 -11.03 2.70 3.39
N ARG A 10 -11.98 3.62 3.15
CA ARG A 10 -13.43 3.40 3.33
C ARG A 10 -14.01 2.36 2.38
N ASP A 11 -13.26 1.94 1.37
CA ASP A 11 -13.68 0.88 0.47
C ASP A 11 -13.77 -0.48 1.15
N GLY A 12 -13.42 -0.59 2.43
CA GLY A 12 -13.70 -1.78 3.24
C GLY A 12 -12.51 -2.72 3.35
N GLY A 13 -11.31 -2.25 3.03
CA GLY A 13 -10.11 -3.01 3.33
C GLY A 13 -8.83 -2.56 2.66
N SER A 14 -8.86 -1.60 1.72
CA SER A 14 -7.61 -1.14 1.11
C SER A 14 -6.77 -0.37 2.11
N TYR A 15 -5.46 -0.42 1.96
CA TYR A 15 -4.54 0.34 2.78
C TYR A 15 -3.75 1.31 1.92
N GLY A 16 -3.29 2.39 2.52
CA GLY A 16 -2.27 3.20 1.87
C GLY A 16 -1.53 4.08 2.85
N PHE A 17 -0.43 4.65 2.36
CA PHE A 17 0.28 5.70 3.06
C PHE A 17 0.78 6.72 2.06
N CYS A 18 0.87 7.95 2.54
CA CYS A 18 1.23 9.09 1.71
C CYS A 18 2.61 9.62 2.12
N PHE A 19 3.43 9.98 1.13
CA PHE A 19 4.82 10.35 1.37
C PHE A 19 5.34 11.43 0.42
N ASP A 20 6.30 12.21 0.92
CA ASP A 20 7.10 13.11 0.08
C ASP A 20 8.30 12.36 -0.48
N SER A 21 8.48 12.47 -1.78
CA SER A 21 9.66 12.02 -2.49
C SER A 21 10.69 13.15 -2.64
N ASP A 22 11.93 12.78 -2.91
CA ASP A 22 13.05 13.72 -3.02
C ASP A 22 12.97 14.58 -4.31
N ASP A 23 12.07 14.23 -5.24
CA ASP A 23 11.74 15.02 -6.44
C ASP A 23 10.78 16.20 -6.15
N GLY A 24 10.39 16.38 -4.88
CA GLY A 24 9.49 17.46 -4.45
C GLY A 24 8.01 17.16 -4.66
N ASN A 25 7.65 15.97 -5.15
CA ASN A 25 6.27 15.55 -5.33
C ASN A 25 5.78 14.70 -4.16
N TRP A 26 4.46 14.77 -3.96
CA TRP A 26 3.73 13.97 -3.01
C TRP A 26 3.12 12.76 -3.71
N TYR A 27 3.23 11.58 -3.10
CA TYR A 27 2.76 10.31 -3.66
C TYR A 27 1.98 9.51 -2.64
N GLU A 28 1.15 8.60 -3.15
CA GLU A 28 0.46 7.59 -2.37
C GLU A 28 0.93 6.19 -2.79
N PHE A 29 1.30 5.38 -1.80
CA PHE A 29 1.40 3.94 -1.95
C PHE A 29 0.06 3.32 -1.60
N PHE A 30 -0.59 2.64 -2.55
CA PHE A 30 -1.94 2.13 -2.43
C PHE A 30 -1.99 0.60 -2.58
N LEU A 31 -2.53 -0.10 -1.59
CA LEU A 31 -2.83 -1.53 -1.59
C LEU A 31 -4.33 -1.75 -1.73
N GLN A 32 -4.76 -2.14 -2.92
CA GLN A 32 -6.17 -2.40 -3.19
C GLN A 32 -6.61 -3.74 -2.58
N THR A 33 -7.70 -3.72 -1.81
CA THR A 33 -8.34 -4.93 -1.29
C THR A 33 -9.00 -5.75 -2.40
N ARG A 34 -8.98 -7.07 -2.24
CA ARG A 34 -9.74 -8.03 -3.06
C ARG A 34 -11.00 -8.53 -2.36
N ALA A 35 -11.41 -7.92 -1.25
CA ALA A 35 -12.54 -8.40 -0.43
C ALA A 35 -13.86 -8.56 -1.19
N PHE A 36 -14.04 -7.82 -2.29
CA PHE A 36 -15.26 -7.83 -3.12
C PHE A 36 -15.12 -8.66 -4.40
N GLU A 37 -13.97 -9.30 -4.61
CA GLU A 37 -13.74 -10.18 -5.76
C GLU A 37 -14.21 -11.60 -5.45
N VAL A 38 -14.87 -12.22 -6.44
CA VAL A 38 -15.33 -13.60 -6.31
C VAL A 38 -14.11 -14.54 -6.33
N SER A 39 -13.99 -15.38 -5.30
CA SER A 39 -12.95 -16.41 -5.17
C SER A 39 -11.51 -15.91 -4.97
N ALA A 40 -11.31 -14.71 -4.41
CA ALA A 40 -9.98 -14.20 -4.09
C ALA A 40 -9.27 -15.07 -3.02
N THR A 41 -8.18 -15.72 -3.44
CA THR A 41 -7.25 -16.47 -2.57
C THR A 41 -6.39 -15.53 -1.73
N GLU A 42 -6.05 -14.38 -2.30
CA GLU A 42 -5.31 -13.29 -1.67
C GLU A 42 -6.27 -12.23 -1.09
N SER A 43 -5.78 -11.45 -0.13
CA SER A 43 -6.50 -10.33 0.48
C SER A 43 -6.35 -9.02 -0.29
N HIS A 44 -5.23 -8.81 -0.97
CA HIS A 44 -4.89 -7.56 -1.64
C HIS A 44 -4.19 -7.82 -2.98
N HIS A 45 -4.28 -6.85 -3.89
CA HIS A 45 -3.41 -6.77 -5.07
C HIS A 45 -2.02 -6.26 -4.68
N PRO A 46 -1.00 -6.52 -5.52
CA PRO A 46 0.26 -5.79 -5.44
C PRO A 46 0.03 -4.28 -5.48
N PRO A 47 0.86 -3.48 -4.78
CA PRO A 47 0.61 -2.06 -4.62
C PRO A 47 0.90 -1.24 -5.87
N VAL A 48 0.23 -0.10 -5.96
CA VAL A 48 0.43 0.91 -7.00
C VAL A 48 0.81 2.22 -6.34
N ILE A 49 1.79 2.92 -6.92
CA ILE A 49 2.17 4.28 -6.53
C ILE A 49 1.43 5.27 -7.43
N TYR A 50 0.73 6.22 -6.82
CA TYR A 50 0.03 7.31 -7.51
C TYR A 50 0.74 8.64 -7.24
N LEU A 51 0.81 9.48 -8.26
CA LEU A 51 1.10 10.91 -8.08
C LEU A 51 -0.10 11.53 -7.37
N GLU A 52 0.20 12.25 -6.30
CA GLU A 52 -0.77 12.68 -5.32
C GLU A 52 -1.46 11.50 -4.62
N SER A 53 -2.66 11.12 -5.07
CA SER A 53 -3.45 10.03 -4.47
C SER A 53 -4.11 9.15 -5.53
N VAL A 54 -4.60 7.99 -5.13
CA VAL A 54 -5.42 7.10 -5.96
C VAL A 54 -6.63 7.82 -6.59
N ASN A 55 -7.14 8.86 -5.93
CA ASN A 55 -8.24 9.69 -6.45
C ASN A 55 -7.85 10.53 -7.66
N SER A 56 -6.56 10.89 -7.82
CA SER A 56 -6.05 11.60 -8.99
C SER A 56 -6.05 10.70 -10.23
N LYS A 57 -6.08 9.37 -10.03
CA LYS A 57 -5.94 8.33 -11.05
C LYS A 57 -4.62 8.38 -11.84
N GLN A 58 -3.63 9.14 -11.35
CA GLN A 58 -2.31 9.26 -11.95
C GLN A 58 -1.37 8.18 -11.41
N ALA A 59 -1.58 6.93 -11.82
CA ALA A 59 -0.66 5.84 -11.48
C ALA A 59 0.70 6.07 -12.14
N VAL A 60 1.75 6.20 -11.33
CA VAL A 60 3.13 6.40 -11.83
C VAL A 60 3.92 5.11 -11.86
N ARG A 61 3.57 4.14 -11.01
CA ARG A 61 4.25 2.83 -10.97
C ARG A 61 3.36 1.74 -10.37
N ALA A 62 3.22 0.62 -11.06
CA ALA A 62 2.72 -0.62 -10.47
C ALA A 62 3.90 -1.45 -9.95
N LEU A 63 3.82 -1.94 -8.72
CA LEU A 63 4.87 -2.73 -8.10
C LEU A 63 4.49 -4.21 -8.10
N SER A 64 5.45 -5.07 -8.38
CA SER A 64 5.38 -6.47 -7.94
C SER A 64 5.53 -6.56 -6.41
N TRP A 65 5.16 -7.70 -5.82
CA TRP A 65 5.35 -7.93 -4.39
C TRP A 65 6.83 -7.83 -3.96
N ALA A 66 7.76 -8.32 -4.78
CA ALA A 66 9.19 -8.24 -4.49
C ALA A 66 9.69 -6.78 -4.47
N GLU A 67 9.22 -5.96 -5.41
CA GLU A 67 9.53 -4.52 -5.42
C GLU A 67 8.88 -3.80 -4.24
N ALA A 68 7.65 -4.16 -3.89
CA ALA A 68 6.94 -3.60 -2.75
C ALA A 68 7.67 -3.86 -1.42
N LYS A 69 8.14 -5.09 -1.19
CA LYS A 69 8.97 -5.45 -0.02
C LYS A 69 10.23 -4.59 0.05
N THR A 70 10.94 -4.50 -1.07
CA THR A 70 12.14 -3.65 -1.18
C THR A 70 11.82 -2.18 -0.90
N PHE A 71 10.67 -1.69 -1.37
CA PHE A 71 10.24 -0.32 -1.18
C PHE A 71 9.92 0.00 0.28
N VAL A 72 9.23 -0.90 1.01
CA VAL A 72 8.82 -0.67 2.39
C VAL A 72 9.89 -1.02 3.43
N ALA A 73 10.85 -1.90 3.09
CA ALA A 73 11.89 -2.35 4.00
C ALA A 73 12.68 -1.24 4.73
N PRO A 74 13.09 -0.13 4.08
CA PRO A 74 13.81 0.94 4.77
C PRO A 74 12.90 1.91 5.52
N LEU A 75 11.57 1.76 5.43
CA LEU A 75 10.62 2.72 5.97
C LEU A 75 10.28 2.42 7.42
N HIS A 76 10.25 3.48 8.23
CA HIS A 76 9.81 3.40 9.61
C HIS A 76 8.80 4.51 9.89
N TYR A 77 7.63 4.12 10.37
CA TYR A 77 6.57 5.05 10.75
C TYR A 77 5.75 4.42 11.88
N GLU A 78 5.72 5.09 13.03
CA GLU A 78 5.04 4.61 14.24
C GLU A 78 3.53 4.78 14.12
N ASN A 79 2.90 3.88 13.35
CA ASN A 79 1.47 3.86 13.13
C ASN A 79 0.99 2.40 12.97
N LYS A 80 -0.11 2.06 13.64
CA LYS A 80 -0.67 0.70 13.62
C LYS A 80 -1.09 0.25 12.21
N ARG A 81 -1.71 1.14 11.42
CA ARG A 81 -2.13 0.87 10.04
C ARG A 81 -0.95 0.70 9.11
N PHE A 82 0.11 1.48 9.32
CA PHE A 82 1.36 1.28 8.60
C PHE A 82 1.96 -0.10 8.88
N ALA A 83 2.00 -0.54 10.14
CA ALA A 83 2.49 -1.87 10.50
C ALA A 83 1.63 -3.00 9.88
N GLU A 84 0.30 -2.84 9.87
CA GLU A 84 -0.62 -3.77 9.20
C GLU A 84 -0.36 -3.81 7.68
N LEU A 85 -0.20 -2.66 7.03
CA LEU A 85 0.15 -2.54 5.61
C LEU A 85 1.47 -3.25 5.29
N VAL A 86 2.52 -3.00 6.07
CA VAL A 86 3.83 -3.66 5.89
C VAL A 86 3.68 -5.17 6.03
N SER A 87 2.91 -5.64 7.01
CA SER A 87 2.61 -7.06 7.17
C SER A 87 1.90 -7.67 5.94
N ILE A 88 0.98 -6.93 5.31
CA ILE A 88 0.33 -7.39 4.07
C ILE A 88 1.35 -7.52 2.93
N VAL A 89 2.25 -6.54 2.78
CA VAL A 89 3.32 -6.56 1.76
C VAL A 89 4.28 -7.73 1.98
N GLU A 90 4.74 -7.94 3.21
CA GLU A 90 5.65 -9.04 3.55
C GLU A 90 5.05 -10.42 3.25
N ASN A 91 3.74 -10.55 3.46
CA ASN A 91 3.00 -11.78 3.18
C ASN A 91 2.46 -11.89 1.75
N GLU A 92 2.78 -10.91 0.88
CA GLU A 92 2.37 -10.90 -0.53
C GLU A 92 0.85 -10.93 -0.69
N GLY A 93 0.14 -10.20 0.18
CA GLY A 93 -1.31 -10.17 0.19
C GLY A 93 -1.97 -11.47 0.66
N ARG A 94 -1.22 -12.51 1.05
CA ARG A 94 -1.82 -13.75 1.57
C ARG A 94 -2.55 -13.50 2.88
N LYS A 95 -3.74 -14.09 3.02
CA LYS A 95 -4.49 -14.06 4.27
C LYS A 95 -3.64 -14.74 5.36
N ALA A 96 -3.49 -14.09 6.51
CA ALA A 96 -2.86 -14.73 7.66
C ALA A 96 -3.62 -16.03 7.97
N LEU A 97 -2.88 -17.14 8.10
CA LEU A 97 -3.45 -18.39 8.59
C LEU A 97 -3.93 -18.13 10.02
N LYS A 98 -5.23 -18.25 10.24
CA LYS A 98 -5.83 -18.17 11.58
C LYS A 98 -5.49 -19.40 12.41
#